data_AF-W1YW66-F1
#
_entry.id   AF-W1YW66-F1
#
_cell.length_a   1.000
_cell.length_b   1.000
_cell.length_c   1.000
_cell.angle_alpha   90.00
_cell.angle_beta   90.00
_cell.angle_gamma   90.00
#
_symmetry.space_group_name_H-M   'P 1'
#
loop_
_entity.id
_entity.type
_entity.pdbx_description
1 polymer ?
#
loop_
_entity_poly.entity_id
_entity_poly.type
_entity_poly.pdbx_seq_one_letter_code
_entity_poly.pdbx_strand_id
1 'polypeptide(L)'
;YAKLVIIAEGSNTLLLEKTGLTAPTDPSTMAVGVKEVYKLKKEDLENRLMLSGDDGMAWLTLGDMTSGLLGGGFIYTNKDSLSVGMVVGLEDIGKADRSVDDMLSAFTSHPRIAPLLKNG
;
A
#
# COMPACT_ATOMS: atom_id res chain seq x y z
N TYR A 1 35.56 9.16 8.81
CA TYR A 1 35.50 9.80 7.48
C TYR A 1 35.49 8.72 6.41
N ALA A 2 34.77 8.96 5.31
CA ALA A 2 34.69 8.06 4.15
C ALA A 2 35.09 8.82 2.88
N LYS A 3 35.61 8.11 1.87
CA LYS A 3 35.97 8.68 0.55
C LYS A 3 34.76 8.86 -0.38
N LEU A 4 33.69 8.11 -0.14
CA LEU A 4 32.44 8.13 -0.89
C LEU A 4 31.28 7.89 0.08
N VAL A 5 30.17 8.58 -0.14
CA VAL A 5 28.91 8.38 0.58
C VAL A 5 27.81 8.18 -0.47
N ILE A 6 27.05 7.11 -0.35
CA ILE A 6 25.84 6.87 -1.14
C ILE A 6 24.65 7.19 -0.26
N ILE A 7 23.82 8.14 -0.68
CA ILE A 7 22.58 8.47 0.02
C ILE A 7 21.47 7.57 -0.53
N ALA A 8 20.97 6.66 0.31
CA ALA A 8 19.93 5.69 -0.02
C ALA A 8 18.76 5.77 1.00
N GLU A 9 18.32 6.99 1.32
CA GLU A 9 17.33 7.27 2.37
C GLU A 9 15.86 7.02 1.96
N GLY A 10 15.63 6.66 0.69
CA GLY A 10 14.30 6.32 0.18
C GLY A 10 13.43 7.54 -0.07
N SER A 11 12.11 7.39 0.12
CA SER A 11 11.10 8.39 -0.25
C SER A 11 11.15 9.68 0.59
N ASN A 12 11.74 9.63 1.80
CA ASN A 12 11.85 10.78 2.69
C ASN A 12 13.29 11.31 2.67
N THR A 13 13.50 12.41 1.95
CA THR A 13 14.82 12.98 1.60
C THR A 13 15.40 13.89 2.69
N LEU A 14 15.35 13.47 3.95
CA LEU A 14 15.70 14.31 5.10
C LEU A 14 17.16 14.79 5.10
N LEU A 15 18.11 13.93 4.71
CA LEU A 15 19.53 14.27 4.64
C LEU A 15 19.82 15.18 3.45
N LEU A 16 19.25 14.89 2.28
CA LEU A 16 19.40 15.73 1.09
C LEU A 16 18.82 17.14 1.32
N GLU A 17 17.66 17.25 1.96
CA GLU A 17 17.05 18.55 2.29
C GLU A 17 17.93 19.32 3.29
N LYS A 18 18.39 18.68 4.38
CA LYS A 18 19.27 19.31 5.38
C LYS A 18 20.62 19.75 4.82
N THR A 19 21.11 19.08 3.79
CA THR A 19 22.39 19.41 3.12
C THR A 19 22.21 20.40 1.97
N GLY A 20 20.98 20.78 1.63
CA GLY A 20 20.67 21.69 0.52
C GLY A 20 20.92 21.07 -0.86
N LEU A 21 21.05 19.75 -0.96
CA LEU A 21 21.25 19.03 -2.22
C LEU A 21 19.94 18.79 -2.98
N THR A 22 18.80 18.90 -2.30
CA THR A 22 17.47 18.90 -2.90
C THR A 22 16.57 19.95 -2.26
N ALA A 23 15.58 20.41 -3.01
CA ALA A 23 14.48 21.22 -2.47
C ALA A 23 13.57 20.37 -1.56
N PRO A 24 12.80 21.00 -0.66
CA PRO A 24 11.78 20.31 0.12
C PRO A 24 10.81 19.53 -0.77
N THR A 25 10.37 18.38 -0.27
CA THR A 25 9.43 17.49 -0.98
C THR A 25 8.09 18.18 -1.26
N ASP A 26 7.63 18.12 -2.52
CA ASP A 26 6.31 18.64 -2.94
C ASP A 26 5.22 17.58 -2.71
N PRO A 27 4.20 17.84 -1.85
CA PRO A 27 3.11 16.91 -1.56
C PRO A 27 2.32 16.45 -2.80
N SER A 28 2.27 17.26 -3.86
CA SER A 28 1.55 16.89 -5.11
C SER A 28 2.24 15.77 -5.89
N THR A 29 3.53 15.52 -5.61
CA THR A 29 4.34 14.47 -6.23
C THR A 29 4.45 13.21 -5.36
N MET A 30 3.80 13.22 -4.19
CA MET A 30 3.89 12.19 -3.17
C MET A 30 2.56 11.50 -2.95
N ALA A 31 2.64 10.28 -2.42
CA ALA A 31 1.47 9.55 -1.96
C ALA A 31 1.75 8.88 -0.62
N VAL A 32 0.72 8.74 0.20
CA VAL A 32 0.74 7.95 1.42
C VAL A 32 0.21 6.56 1.13
N GLY A 33 0.96 5.55 1.57
CA GLY A 33 0.55 4.15 1.46
C GLY A 33 0.25 3.57 2.85
N VAL A 34 -0.84 2.82 2.96
CA VAL A 34 -1.17 2.01 4.14
C VAL A 34 -1.32 0.55 3.71
N LYS A 35 -0.83 -0.37 4.54
CA LYS A 35 -0.78 -1.80 4.23
C LYS A 35 -0.97 -2.63 5.48
N GLU A 36 -1.74 -3.70 5.33
CA GLU A 36 -1.88 -4.80 6.26
C GLU A 36 -1.35 -6.10 5.65
N VAL A 37 -1.01 -7.05 6.53
CA VAL A 37 -0.58 -8.39 6.14
C VAL A 37 -1.44 -9.41 6.86
N TYR A 38 -2.20 -10.18 6.08
CA TYR A 38 -3.12 -11.19 6.58
C TYR A 38 -2.47 -12.56 6.48
N LYS A 39 -2.35 -13.26 7.61
CA LYS A 39 -1.72 -14.59 7.63
C LYS A 39 -2.76 -15.64 7.29
N LEU A 40 -2.55 -16.39 6.22
CA LEU A 40 -3.51 -17.39 5.75
C LEU A 40 -2.82 -18.73 5.54
N LYS A 41 -3.61 -19.80 5.64
CA LYS A 41 -3.13 -21.12 5.23
C LYS A 41 -2.91 -21.14 3.73
N LYS A 42 -1.94 -21.91 3.26
CA LYS A 42 -1.63 -22.03 1.83
C LYS A 42 -2.86 -22.48 1.04
N GLU A 43 -3.62 -23.42 1.59
CA GLU A 43 -4.83 -23.95 0.96
C GLU A 43 -5.92 -22.86 0.83
N ASP A 44 -6.02 -21.93 1.79
CA ASP A 44 -6.95 -20.80 1.69
C ASP A 44 -6.55 -19.83 0.57
N LEU A 45 -5.24 -19.56 0.42
CA LEU A 45 -4.73 -18.71 -0.66
C LEU A 45 -4.98 -19.34 -2.04
N GLU A 46 -4.62 -20.61 -2.22
CA GLU A 46 -4.77 -21.34 -3.47
C GLU A 46 -6.25 -21.41 -3.90
N ASN A 47 -7.13 -21.77 -2.98
CA ASN A 47 -8.56 -21.92 -3.29
C ASN A 47 -9.25 -20.59 -3.60
N ARG A 48 -8.94 -19.51 -2.86
CA ARG A 48 -9.63 -18.22 -3.02
C ARG A 48 -9.13 -17.41 -4.20
N LEU A 49 -7.87 -17.60 -4.59
CA LEU A 49 -7.20 -16.82 -5.63
C LEU A 49 -6.92 -17.63 -6.90
N MET A 50 -7.37 -18.90 -6.95
CA MET A 50 -7.17 -19.81 -8.07
C MET A 50 -5.69 -20.02 -8.40
N LEU A 51 -4.86 -20.20 -7.37
CA LEU A 51 -3.41 -20.38 -7.50
C LEU A 51 -3.01 -21.85 -7.31
N SER A 52 -1.83 -22.22 -7.79
CA SER A 52 -1.26 -23.55 -7.59
C SER A 52 0.25 -23.48 -7.35
N GLY A 53 0.76 -24.25 -6.38
CA GLY A 53 2.20 -24.39 -6.19
C GLY A 53 2.85 -23.09 -5.69
N ASP A 54 3.64 -22.44 -6.55
CA ASP A 54 4.34 -21.18 -6.27
C ASP A 54 3.78 -20.00 -7.07
N ASP A 55 2.61 -20.16 -7.70
CA ASP A 55 1.93 -19.06 -8.39
C ASP A 55 1.51 -17.96 -7.41
N GLY A 56 1.46 -16.72 -7.92
CA GLY A 56 1.04 -15.55 -7.17
C GLY A 56 0.08 -14.68 -7.96
N MET A 57 -0.67 -13.86 -7.26
CA MET A 57 -1.56 -12.87 -7.85
C MET A 57 -1.11 -11.47 -7.46
N ALA A 58 -1.09 -10.56 -8.43
CA ALA A 58 -0.99 -9.13 -8.21
C ALA A 58 -2.28 -8.45 -8.69
N TRP A 59 -3.13 -8.01 -7.76
CA TRP A 59 -4.41 -7.39 -8.07
C TRP A 59 -4.40 -5.91 -7.67
N LEU A 60 -4.58 -5.02 -8.65
CA LEU A 60 -4.82 -3.59 -8.45
C LEU A 60 -6.30 -3.25 -8.53
N THR A 61 -6.76 -2.38 -7.64
CA THR A 61 -8.16 -1.94 -7.58
C THR A 61 -8.23 -0.42 -7.60
N LEU A 62 -9.17 0.11 -8.38
CA LEU A 62 -9.48 1.53 -8.48
C LEU A 62 -10.96 1.75 -8.18
N GLY A 63 -11.31 2.91 -7.64
CA GLY A 63 -12.69 3.30 -7.39
C GLY A 63 -12.90 3.85 -5.99
N ASP A 64 -14.09 3.61 -5.45
CA ASP A 64 -14.61 4.30 -4.27
C ASP A 64 -13.86 4.02 -2.95
N MET A 65 -12.92 3.06 -2.94
CA MET A 65 -12.11 2.79 -1.74
C MET A 65 -11.26 3.99 -1.31
N THR A 66 -10.88 4.87 -2.24
CA THR A 66 -10.17 6.12 -1.93
C THR A 66 -11.11 7.28 -1.65
N SER A 67 -12.42 7.04 -1.52
CA SER A 67 -13.46 8.08 -1.38
C SER A 67 -13.38 9.13 -2.51
N GLY A 68 -13.05 8.69 -3.73
CA GLY A 68 -12.93 9.56 -4.90
C GLY A 68 -11.59 10.28 -5.07
N LEU A 69 -10.64 10.11 -4.13
CA LEU A 69 -9.31 10.71 -4.21
C LEU A 69 -8.39 9.96 -5.19
N LEU A 70 -7.35 10.64 -5.68
CA LEU A 70 -6.34 9.99 -6.52
C LEU A 70 -5.64 8.89 -5.74
N GLY A 71 -5.73 7.66 -6.23
CA GLY A 71 -5.14 6.51 -5.55
C GLY A 71 -5.74 5.18 -6.00
N GLY A 72 -5.43 4.13 -5.25
CA GLY A 72 -5.92 2.79 -5.50
C GLY A 72 -5.53 1.79 -4.42
N GLY A 73 -6.23 0.66 -4.41
CA GLY A 73 -5.93 -0.49 -3.55
C GLY A 73 -5.10 -1.55 -4.26
N PHE A 74 -4.47 -2.42 -3.48
CA PHE A 74 -3.77 -3.60 -3.98
C PHE A 74 -3.97 -4.82 -3.07
N ILE A 75 -3.94 -6.00 -3.67
CA ILE A 75 -3.93 -7.31 -2.99
C ILE A 75 -2.87 -8.18 -3.66
N TYR A 76 -1.81 -8.50 -2.94
CA TYR A 76 -0.68 -9.29 -3.43
C TYR A 76 -0.47 -10.55 -2.61
N THR A 77 -0.30 -11.68 -3.30
CA THR A 77 -0.02 -12.96 -2.66
C THR A 77 1.46 -13.05 -2.27
N ASN A 78 1.71 -13.32 -0.99
CA ASN A 78 2.98 -13.85 -0.50
C ASN A 78 2.87 -15.39 -0.37
N LYS A 79 3.96 -16.07 0.02
CA LYS A 79 3.96 -17.53 0.19
C LYS A 79 2.92 -18.07 1.18
N ASP A 80 2.62 -17.30 2.23
CA ASP A 80 1.74 -17.72 3.33
C ASP A 80 0.93 -16.55 3.93
N SER A 81 0.73 -15.50 3.14
CA SER A 81 -0.03 -14.31 3.54
C SER A 81 -0.53 -13.53 2.34
N LEU A 82 -1.47 -12.62 2.58
CA LEU A 82 -1.82 -11.56 1.64
C LEU A 82 -1.32 -10.21 2.13
N SER A 83 -0.66 -9.47 1.25
CA SER A 83 -0.39 -8.05 1.43
C SER A 83 -1.55 -7.27 0.84
N VAL A 84 -2.33 -6.62 1.69
CA VAL A 84 -3.47 -5.79 1.28
C VAL A 84 -3.19 -4.36 1.66
N GLY A 85 -3.42 -3.42 0.77
CA GLY A 85 -3.18 -2.03 1.09
C GLY A 85 -3.79 -1.09 0.09
N MET A 86 -3.54 0.18 0.31
CA MET A 86 -3.96 1.24 -0.57
C MET A 86 -2.99 2.42 -0.54
N VAL A 87 -3.09 3.24 -1.57
CA VAL A 87 -2.30 4.44 -1.76
C VAL A 87 -3.24 5.60 -2.08
N VAL A 88 -2.99 6.75 -1.47
CA VAL A 88 -3.72 8.01 -1.71
C VAL A 88 -2.72 9.15 -1.87
N GLY A 89 -2.96 10.07 -2.80
CA GLY A 89 -2.13 11.27 -2.98
C GLY A 89 -1.95 12.05 -1.68
N LEU A 90 -0.73 12.51 -1.39
CA LEU A 90 -0.42 13.19 -0.11
C LEU A 90 -1.04 14.59 -0.05
N GLU A 91 -1.15 15.28 -1.19
CA GLU A 91 -1.87 16.55 -1.27
C GLU A 91 -3.37 16.40 -0.95
N ASP A 92 -3.98 15.29 -1.41
CA ASP A 92 -5.41 15.04 -1.31
C ASP A 92 -5.82 14.57 0.09
N ILE A 93 -5.03 13.69 0.70
CA ILE A 93 -5.36 13.13 2.01
C ILE A 93 -5.41 14.19 3.11
N GLY A 94 -4.62 15.27 3.00
CA GLY A 94 -4.65 16.40 3.92
C GLY A 94 -5.96 17.19 3.90
N LYS A 95 -6.81 16.97 2.89
CA LYS A 95 -8.11 17.61 2.68
C LYS A 95 -9.28 16.63 2.84
N ALA A 96 -9.00 15.35 3.11
CA ALA A 96 -10.00 14.29 3.15
C ALA A 96 -10.75 14.24 4.50
N ASP A 97 -12.02 13.83 4.45
CA ASP A 97 -12.84 13.63 5.65
C ASP A 97 -12.60 12.27 6.34
N ARG A 98 -11.73 11.44 5.78
CA ARG A 98 -11.41 10.08 6.26
C ARG A 98 -9.91 9.86 6.28
N SER A 99 -9.44 9.14 7.29
CA SER A 99 -8.05 8.71 7.34
C SER A 99 -7.77 7.58 6.34
N VAL A 100 -6.49 7.33 6.04
CA VAL A 100 -6.09 6.20 5.18
C VAL A 100 -6.43 4.85 5.81
N ASP A 101 -6.38 4.74 7.14
CA ASP A 101 -6.77 3.53 7.87
C ASP A 101 -8.29 3.29 7.84
N ASP A 102 -9.11 4.34 7.91
CA ASP A 102 -10.57 4.25 7.72
C ASP A 102 -10.90 3.77 6.31
N MET A 103 -10.22 4.34 5.30
CA MET A 103 -10.39 3.94 3.90
C MET A 103 -9.95 2.48 3.69
N LEU A 104 -8.83 2.06 4.29
CA LEU A 104 -8.37 0.67 4.22
C LEU A 104 -9.38 -0.27 4.87
N SER A 105 -9.91 0.10 6.04
CA SER A 105 -10.93 -0.68 6.75
C SER A 105 -12.20 -0.85 5.91
N ALA A 106 -12.63 0.18 5.18
CA ALA A 106 -13.74 0.06 4.25
C ALA A 106 -13.41 -0.80 3.04
N PHE A 107 -12.17 -0.73 2.52
CA PHE A 107 -11.72 -1.57 1.41
C PHE A 107 -11.70 -3.05 1.80
N THR A 108 -11.11 -3.40 2.94
CA THR A 108 -11.01 -4.78 3.43
C THR A 108 -12.36 -5.35 3.85
N SER A 109 -13.28 -4.50 4.32
CA SER A 109 -14.67 -4.87 4.64
C SER A 109 -15.59 -4.99 3.41
N HIS A 110 -15.15 -4.57 2.23
CA HIS A 110 -15.97 -4.60 1.03
C HIS A 110 -16.42 -6.04 0.72
N PRO A 111 -17.69 -6.30 0.34
CA PRO A 111 -18.21 -7.67 0.18
C PRO A 111 -17.47 -8.55 -0.84
N ARG A 112 -16.78 -7.94 -1.80
CA ARG A 112 -15.93 -8.67 -2.78
C ARG A 112 -14.50 -8.92 -2.30
N ILE A 113 -14.06 -8.25 -1.24
CA ILE A 113 -12.69 -8.34 -0.70
C ILE A 113 -12.67 -9.14 0.60
N ALA A 114 -13.58 -8.86 1.53
CA ALA A 114 -13.65 -9.54 2.83
C ALA A 114 -13.60 -11.08 2.76
N PRO A 115 -14.25 -11.76 1.78
CA PRO A 115 -14.15 -13.22 1.65
C PRO A 115 -12.73 -13.72 1.38
N LEU A 116 -11.90 -12.92 0.70
CA LEU A 116 -10.50 -13.27 0.43
C LEU A 116 -9.68 -13.30 1.72
N LEU A 117 -10.03 -12.45 2.69
CA LEU A 117 -9.27 -12.21 3.93
C LEU A 117 -9.78 -13.04 5.13
N LYS A 118 -10.86 -13.80 4.95
CA LYS A 118 -11.48 -14.56 6.05
C LYS A 118 -10.49 -15.49 6.76
N ASN A 119 -10.52 -15.48 8.09
CA ASN A 119 -9.62 -16.25 8.97
C ASN A 119 -8.14 -15.82 8.92
N GLY A 120 -7.85 -14.65 8.35
CA GLY A 120 -6.51 -14.07 8.28
C GLY A 120 -6.25 -12.91 9.21
#